data_AF-A0A6M4ITI6-F1
#
_entry.id   AF-A0A6M4ITI6-F1
#
_cell.length_a   1.000
_cell.length_b   1.000
_cell.length_c   1.000
_cell.angle_alpha   90.00
_cell.angle_beta   90.00
_cell.angle_gamma   90.00
#
_symmetry.space_group_name_H-M   'P 1'
#
loop_
_entity.id
_entity.type
_entity.pdbx_description
1 polymer ?
#
loop_
_entity_poly.entity_id
_entity_poly.type
_entity_poly.pdbx_seq_one_letter_code
_entity_poly.pdbx_strand_id
1 'polypeptide(L)'
;MRQFSTSTWAMLVLLGVSAVSVTQQLREASFNAKGRVAFESEPMLSLPVEFAGQSVRMVDALPHSKDRSQVSQSAEASVLVNDTVVLAARTAEVRAGMENLGRYHRWITVQRFAEQTTKRSFLLIGRLRPPGRRMDVDLVSIQSDGTRSIRSISSDNRGESYPVHRVLAALGDESLDVYPFQYWTFLPILLLPLSGPWIGLGVSIVVLGIKALTGTWYRRSRPQ
;
A
#
# COMPACT_ATOMS: atom_id res chain seq x y z
N MET A 1 32.51 6.77 35.07
CA MET A 1 31.60 6.45 33.95
C MET A 1 30.27 5.99 34.55
N ARG A 2 29.15 6.70 34.31
CA ARG A 2 27.84 6.31 34.84
C ARG A 2 27.24 5.24 33.93
N GLN A 3 27.08 4.02 34.43
CA GLN A 3 26.34 2.95 33.74
C GLN A 3 24.85 3.27 33.84
N PHE A 4 24.20 3.49 32.70
CA PHE A 4 22.75 3.59 32.62
C PHE A 4 22.13 2.21 32.83
N SER A 5 21.06 2.14 33.62
CA SER A 5 20.35 0.87 33.84
C SER A 5 19.66 0.42 32.55
N THR A 6 19.49 -0.89 32.39
CA THR A 6 18.77 -1.51 31.27
C THR A 6 17.35 -0.95 31.09
N SER A 7 16.70 -0.51 32.17
CA SER A 7 15.39 0.15 32.12
C SER A 7 15.43 1.55 31.49
N THR A 8 16.49 2.34 31.69
CA THR A 8 16.64 3.67 31.06
C THR A 8 16.83 3.54 29.55
N TRP A 9 17.60 2.54 29.11
CA TRP A 9 17.76 2.23 27.68
C TRP A 9 16.46 1.76 27.03
N ALA A 10 15.71 0.88 27.69
CA ALA A 10 14.42 0.41 27.18
C ALA A 10 13.40 1.55 27.00
N MET A 11 13.35 2.51 27.94
CA MET A 11 12.47 3.67 27.86
C MET A 11 12.87 4.62 26.73
N LEU A 12 14.16 4.87 26.51
CA LEU A 12 14.65 5.69 25.41
C LEU A 12 14.37 5.04 24.04
N VAL A 13 14.50 3.71 23.93
CA VAL A 13 14.15 2.98 22.70
C VAL A 13 12.65 3.07 22.43
N LEU A 14 11.79 2.90 23.44
CA LEU A 14 10.34 3.01 23.28
C LEU A 14 9.91 4.43 22.88
N LEU A 15 10.52 5.46 23.46
CA LEU A 15 10.27 6.86 23.09
C LEU A 15 10.78 7.18 21.67
N GLY A 16 11.95 6.67 21.30
CA GLY A 16 12.49 6.84 19.95
C GLY A 16 11.60 6.16 18.89
N VAL A 17 11.17 4.92 19.13
CA VAL A 17 10.30 4.18 18.20
C VAL A 17 8.92 4.81 18.08
N SER A 18 8.35 5.33 19.17
CA SER A 18 7.05 6.02 19.13
C SER A 18 7.13 7.36 18.41
N ALA A 19 8.18 8.16 18.67
CA ALA A 19 8.38 9.45 18.03
C ALA A 19 8.61 9.33 16.52
N VAL A 20 9.40 8.34 16.07
CA VAL A 20 9.62 8.08 14.64
C VAL A 20 8.31 7.70 13.94
N SER A 21 7.49 6.85 14.57
CA SER A 21 6.20 6.45 13.99
C SER A 21 5.23 7.63 13.89
N VAL A 22 5.15 8.46 14.93
CA VAL A 22 4.27 9.65 14.96
C VAL A 22 4.71 10.70 13.94
N THR A 23 6.00 10.95 13.80
CA THR A 23 6.53 11.92 12.82
C THR A 23 6.31 11.47 11.38
N GLN A 24 6.41 10.17 11.09
CA GLN A 24 6.03 9.62 9.79
C GLN A 24 4.53 9.81 9.50
N GLN A 25 3.65 9.54 10.47
CA GLN A 25 2.21 9.76 10.31
C GLN A 25 1.84 11.22 10.09
N LEU A 26 2.44 12.15 10.85
CA LEU A 26 2.22 13.59 10.65
C LEU A 26 2.75 14.07 9.30
N ARG A 27 3.87 13.53 8.84
CA ARG A 27 4.39 13.79 7.49
C ARG A 27 3.40 13.29 6.43
N GLU A 28 2.89 12.08 6.55
CA GLU A 28 1.91 11.53 5.61
C GLU A 28 0.59 12.32 5.61
N ALA A 29 0.07 12.69 6.78
CA ALA A 29 -1.16 13.47 6.91
C ALA A 29 -1.02 14.87 6.30
N SER A 30 0.06 15.59 6.63
CA SER A 30 0.33 16.91 6.07
C SER A 30 0.60 16.85 4.56
N PHE A 31 1.25 15.79 4.11
CA PHE A 31 1.52 15.55 2.70
C PHE A 31 0.24 15.24 1.90
N ASN A 32 -0.65 14.42 2.46
CA ASN A 32 -1.97 14.14 1.88
C ASN A 32 -2.82 15.42 1.81
N ALA A 33 -2.84 16.21 2.88
CA ALA A 33 -3.57 17.48 2.91
C ALA A 33 -3.07 18.46 1.83
N LYS A 34 -1.75 18.65 1.71
CA LYS A 34 -1.15 19.51 0.67
C LYS A 34 -1.36 18.94 -0.74
N GLY A 35 -1.20 17.63 -0.89
CA GLY A 35 -1.35 16.94 -2.18
C GLY A 35 -2.77 16.98 -2.72
N ARG A 36 -3.79 16.86 -1.87
CA ARG A 36 -5.21 17.02 -2.26
C ARG A 36 -5.54 18.41 -2.80
N VAL A 37 -4.81 19.43 -2.38
CA VAL A 37 -4.95 20.79 -2.89
C VAL A 37 -4.15 20.97 -4.18
N ALA A 38 -2.97 20.36 -4.27
CA ALA A 38 -2.09 20.50 -5.44
C ALA A 38 -2.55 19.69 -6.66
N PHE A 39 -3.27 18.57 -6.46
CA PHE A 39 -3.68 17.66 -7.52
C PHE A 39 -5.19 17.43 -7.53
N GLU A 40 -5.78 17.50 -8.72
CA GLU A 40 -7.08 16.91 -9.02
C GLU A 40 -6.86 15.43 -9.34
N SER A 41 -7.52 14.54 -8.59
CA SER A 41 -7.51 13.10 -8.85
C SER A 41 -8.85 12.67 -9.41
N GLU A 42 -8.84 12.00 -10.57
CA GLU A 42 -10.02 11.35 -11.11
C GLU A 42 -10.33 10.06 -10.33
N PRO A 43 -11.61 9.60 -10.33
CA PRO A 43 -11.95 8.27 -9.81
C PRO A 43 -11.18 7.18 -10.58
N MET A 44 -11.13 5.98 -9.98
CA MET A 44 -10.40 4.85 -10.55
C MET A 44 -10.91 4.52 -11.97
N LEU A 45 -10.00 4.50 -12.95
CA LEU A 45 -10.34 4.41 -14.37
C LEU A 45 -10.42 2.96 -14.84
N SER A 46 -11.52 2.58 -15.49
CA SER A 46 -11.62 1.26 -16.11
C SER A 46 -10.61 1.07 -17.23
N LEU A 47 -10.00 -0.11 -17.33
CA LEU A 47 -9.22 -0.53 -18.48
C LEU A 47 -10.13 -1.09 -19.59
N PRO A 48 -9.77 -0.99 -20.88
CA PRO A 48 -8.63 -0.23 -21.40
C PRO A 48 -8.83 1.28 -21.23
N VAL A 49 -7.72 2.00 -21.08
CA VAL A 49 -7.72 3.47 -20.97
C VAL A 49 -6.81 4.08 -22.02
N GLU A 50 -7.25 5.16 -22.65
CA GLU A 50 -6.44 5.96 -23.55
C GLU A 50 -5.92 7.20 -22.81
N PHE A 51 -4.61 7.43 -22.87
CA PHE A 51 -3.98 8.59 -22.25
C PHE A 51 -2.74 9.01 -23.04
N ALA A 52 -2.60 10.31 -23.33
CA ALA A 52 -1.48 10.86 -24.11
C ALA A 52 -1.26 10.14 -25.46
N GLY A 53 -2.33 9.73 -26.14
CA GLY A 53 -2.26 8.97 -27.39
C GLY A 53 -1.79 7.52 -27.24
N GLN A 54 -1.70 7.02 -26.01
CA GLN A 54 -1.31 5.64 -25.70
C GLN A 54 -2.50 4.85 -25.15
N SER A 55 -2.70 3.65 -25.67
CA SER A 55 -3.70 2.70 -25.17
C SER A 55 -3.08 1.79 -24.11
N VAL A 56 -3.63 1.82 -22.90
CA VAL A 56 -3.21 0.96 -21.80
C VAL A 56 -4.27 -0.11 -21.59
N ARG A 57 -3.84 -1.38 -21.61
CA ARG A 57 -4.72 -2.53 -21.38
C ARG A 57 -4.04 -3.60 -20.55
N MET A 58 -4.85 -4.42 -19.89
CA MET A 58 -4.38 -5.58 -19.15
C MET A 58 -4.84 -6.85 -19.84
N VAL A 59 -3.93 -7.81 -19.97
CA VAL A 59 -4.18 -9.09 -20.63
C VAL A 59 -3.75 -10.20 -19.69
N ASP A 60 -4.61 -11.19 -19.54
CA ASP A 60 -4.34 -12.42 -18.80
C ASP A 60 -4.68 -13.67 -19.64
N ALA A 61 -4.29 -14.83 -19.13
CA ALA A 61 -4.46 -16.11 -19.82
C ALA A 61 -5.86 -16.73 -19.67
N LEU A 62 -6.70 -16.24 -18.75
CA LEU A 62 -8.03 -16.81 -18.52
C LEU A 62 -9.03 -16.25 -19.54
N PRO A 63 -9.91 -17.11 -20.10
CA PRO A 63 -10.98 -16.62 -20.96
C PRO A 63 -11.93 -15.69 -20.18
N HIS A 64 -12.57 -14.78 -20.90
CA HIS A 64 -13.67 -14.02 -20.33
C HIS A 64 -14.88 -14.93 -20.17
N SER A 65 -15.34 -15.13 -18.93
CA SER A 65 -16.55 -15.92 -18.69
C SER A 65 -17.77 -15.04 -18.88
N LYS A 66 -18.80 -15.55 -19.57
CA LYS A 66 -20.11 -14.87 -19.65
C LYS A 66 -20.87 -14.93 -18.33
N ASP A 67 -20.53 -15.88 -17.47
CA ASP A 67 -21.09 -15.99 -16.13
C ASP A 67 -20.42 -14.99 -15.22
N ARG A 68 -21.20 -14.10 -14.59
CA ARG A 68 -20.75 -13.09 -13.61
C ARG A 68 -20.32 -13.70 -12.27
N SER A 69 -19.47 -14.71 -12.33
CA SER A 69 -18.86 -15.34 -11.17
C SER A 69 -17.89 -14.38 -10.51
N GLN A 70 -18.06 -14.17 -9.20
CA GLN A 70 -17.14 -13.40 -8.36
C GLN A 70 -15.99 -14.26 -7.81
N VAL A 71 -15.92 -15.54 -8.19
CA VAL A 71 -14.88 -16.45 -7.70
C VAL A 71 -13.52 -16.01 -8.25
N SER A 72 -12.62 -15.63 -7.35
CA SER A 72 -11.23 -15.32 -7.66
C SER A 72 -10.47 -16.58 -8.10
N GLN A 73 -9.71 -16.47 -9.18
CA GLN A 73 -8.82 -17.52 -9.70
C GLN A 73 -7.43 -16.95 -9.90
N SER A 74 -6.40 -17.77 -9.71
CA SER A 74 -5.02 -17.35 -9.95
C SER A 74 -4.71 -17.39 -11.44
N ALA A 75 -4.23 -16.28 -12.00
CA ALA A 75 -3.83 -16.19 -13.41
C ALA A 75 -2.62 -15.27 -13.60
N GLU A 76 -1.87 -15.47 -14.67
CA GLU A 76 -0.83 -14.55 -15.05
C GLU A 76 -1.40 -13.37 -15.85
N ALA A 77 -1.18 -12.16 -15.34
CA ALA A 77 -1.65 -10.93 -15.95
C ALA A 77 -0.48 -9.98 -16.27
N SER A 78 -0.53 -9.38 -17.46
CA SER A 78 0.45 -8.44 -17.99
C SER A 78 -0.21 -7.11 -18.32
N VAL A 79 0.55 -6.01 -18.20
CA VAL A 79 0.08 -4.68 -18.59
C VAL A 79 0.78 -4.28 -19.88
N LEU A 80 -0.01 -3.92 -20.88
CA LEU A 80 0.45 -3.49 -22.19
C LEU A 80 0.15 -2.00 -22.37
N VAL A 81 1.07 -1.31 -23.05
CA VAL A 81 0.90 0.07 -23.53
C VAL A 81 1.21 0.05 -25.01
N ASN A 82 0.24 0.42 -25.86
CA ASN A 82 0.34 0.29 -27.32
C ASN A 82 0.81 -1.11 -27.75
N ASP A 83 0.19 -2.14 -27.18
CA ASP A 83 0.50 -3.56 -27.39
C ASP A 83 1.92 -4.02 -26.99
N THR A 84 2.73 -3.12 -26.43
CA THR A 84 4.03 -3.44 -25.87
C THR A 84 3.89 -3.82 -24.41
N VAL A 85 4.43 -4.97 -24.01
CA VAL A 85 4.43 -5.39 -22.61
C VAL A 85 5.29 -4.43 -21.78
N VAL A 86 4.67 -3.79 -20.81
CA VAL A 86 5.29 -2.80 -19.91
C VAL A 86 5.55 -3.38 -18.55
N LEU A 87 4.58 -4.15 -18.05
CA LEU A 87 4.73 -4.96 -16.86
C LEU A 87 4.58 -6.41 -17.28
N ALA A 88 5.67 -7.17 -17.13
CA ALA A 88 5.73 -8.60 -17.45
C ALA A 88 4.65 -9.37 -16.69
N ALA A 89 4.20 -10.48 -17.28
CA ALA A 89 3.20 -11.37 -16.71
C ALA A 89 3.58 -11.76 -15.27
N ARG A 90 2.63 -11.60 -14.35
CA ARG A 90 2.75 -12.05 -12.97
C ARG A 90 1.44 -12.66 -12.52
N THR A 91 1.52 -13.62 -11.62
CA THR A 91 0.36 -14.16 -10.92
C THR A 91 -0.44 -13.01 -10.29
N ALA A 92 -1.76 -13.05 -10.43
CA ALA A 92 -2.72 -12.16 -9.80
C ALA A 92 -4.02 -12.92 -9.58
N GLU A 93 -4.86 -12.49 -8.63
CA GLU A 93 -6.21 -13.03 -8.55
C GLU A 93 -7.10 -12.30 -9.56
N VAL A 94 -7.78 -13.09 -10.37
CA VAL A 94 -8.62 -12.65 -11.48
C VAL A 94 -10.01 -13.21 -11.30
N ARG A 95 -11.03 -12.36 -11.43
CA ARG A 95 -12.44 -12.77 -11.47
C ARG A 95 -12.88 -12.86 -12.93
N ALA A 96 -12.89 -14.06 -13.48
CA ALA A 96 -13.10 -14.27 -14.91
C ALA A 96 -14.45 -13.74 -15.45
N GLY A 97 -15.46 -13.65 -14.58
CA GLY A 97 -16.80 -13.12 -14.90
C GLY A 97 -16.98 -11.62 -14.73
N MET A 98 -15.91 -10.90 -14.37
CA MET A 98 -15.92 -9.44 -14.23
C MET A 98 -15.13 -8.81 -15.39
N GLU A 99 -15.55 -7.62 -15.81
CA GLU A 99 -14.89 -6.84 -16.85
C GLU A 99 -13.93 -5.80 -16.26
N ASN A 100 -12.98 -5.34 -17.08
CA ASN A 100 -12.13 -4.19 -16.84
C ASN A 100 -11.37 -4.28 -15.50
N LEU A 101 -11.36 -3.23 -14.67
CA LEU A 101 -10.72 -3.27 -13.36
C LEU A 101 -11.40 -4.22 -12.37
N GLY A 102 -12.70 -4.51 -12.53
CA GLY A 102 -13.40 -5.48 -11.69
C GLY A 102 -12.84 -6.88 -11.83
N ARG A 103 -12.28 -7.20 -13.01
CA ARG A 103 -11.58 -8.46 -13.29
C ARG A 103 -10.33 -8.65 -12.44
N TYR A 104 -9.60 -7.57 -12.20
CA TYR A 104 -8.29 -7.56 -11.53
C TYR A 104 -8.36 -6.88 -10.15
N HIS A 105 -9.56 -6.89 -9.56
CA HIS A 105 -9.87 -6.28 -8.27
C HIS A 105 -8.79 -6.62 -7.23
N ARG A 106 -8.33 -5.62 -6.45
CA ARG A 106 -7.24 -5.70 -5.44
C ARG A 106 -5.80 -5.79 -5.96
N TRP A 107 -5.57 -6.12 -7.23
CA TRP A 107 -4.22 -6.33 -7.76
C TRP A 107 -3.70 -5.18 -8.61
N ILE A 108 -4.61 -4.43 -9.23
CA ILE A 108 -4.28 -3.30 -10.08
C ILE A 108 -5.19 -2.12 -9.79
N THR A 109 -4.60 -0.92 -9.85
CA THR A 109 -5.35 0.33 -9.84
C THR A 109 -4.80 1.22 -10.96
N VAL A 110 -5.69 2.01 -11.54
CA VAL A 110 -5.38 2.98 -12.58
C VAL A 110 -6.05 4.27 -12.20
N GLN A 111 -5.26 5.34 -12.06
CA GLN A 111 -5.75 6.66 -11.67
C GLN A 111 -5.04 7.74 -12.46
N ARG A 112 -5.80 8.77 -12.83
CA ARG A 112 -5.29 9.97 -13.47
C ARG A 112 -5.19 11.09 -12.45
N PHE A 113 -4.10 11.84 -12.55
CA PHE A 113 -3.83 12.99 -11.71
C PHE A 113 -3.53 14.18 -12.62
N ALA A 114 -4.08 15.34 -12.27
CA ALA A 114 -3.78 16.61 -12.90
C ALA A 114 -3.26 17.58 -11.85
N GLU A 115 -2.07 18.13 -12.06
CA GLU A 115 -1.52 19.15 -11.19
C GLU A 115 -2.22 20.49 -11.43
N GLN A 116 -2.72 21.13 -10.38
CA GLN A 116 -3.52 22.34 -10.52
C GLN A 116 -2.69 23.54 -11.01
N THR A 117 -1.43 23.66 -10.58
CA THR A 117 -0.57 24.80 -10.89
C THR A 117 -0.02 24.74 -12.31
N THR A 118 0.52 23.58 -12.72
CA THR A 118 1.17 23.42 -14.04
C THR A 118 0.20 22.92 -15.12
N LYS A 119 -0.99 22.47 -14.73
CA LYS A 119 -1.96 21.76 -15.58
C LYS A 119 -1.41 20.51 -16.26
N ARG A 120 -0.24 20.03 -15.83
CA ARG A 120 0.32 18.75 -16.29
C ARG A 120 -0.52 17.62 -15.72
N SER A 121 -0.87 16.69 -16.59
CA SER A 121 -1.54 15.46 -16.18
C SER A 121 -0.65 14.25 -16.41
N PHE A 122 -0.89 13.21 -15.62
CA PHE A 122 -0.23 11.92 -15.77
C PHE A 122 -1.16 10.81 -15.30
N LEU A 123 -1.02 9.66 -15.94
CA LEU A 123 -1.68 8.42 -15.58
C LEU A 123 -0.71 7.60 -14.73
N LEU A 124 -1.19 7.10 -13.59
CA LEU A 124 -0.48 6.11 -12.79
C LEU A 124 -1.22 4.79 -12.83
N ILE A 125 -0.46 3.74 -13.08
CA ILE A 125 -0.91 2.35 -13.01
C ILE A 125 -0.08 1.68 -11.92
N GLY A 126 -0.73 1.24 -10.85
CA GLY A 126 -0.10 0.49 -9.77
C GLY A 126 -0.52 -0.96 -9.83
N ARG A 127 0.44 -1.89 -9.85
CA ARG A 127 0.20 -3.32 -9.73
C ARG A 127 0.90 -3.90 -8.50
N LEU A 128 0.14 -4.57 -7.63
CA LEU A 128 0.68 -5.26 -6.47
C LEU A 128 1.53 -6.46 -6.91
N ARG A 129 2.64 -6.72 -6.20
CA ARG A 129 3.52 -7.86 -6.44
C ARG A 129 3.19 -9.01 -5.46
N PRO A 130 2.56 -10.12 -5.91
CA PRO A 130 2.44 -11.32 -5.08
C PRO A 130 3.70 -12.19 -5.10
N PRO A 131 3.84 -13.12 -4.14
CA PRO A 131 3.65 -12.98 -2.70
C PRO A 131 5.00 -12.68 -2.01
N GLY A 132 5.00 -11.75 -1.07
CA GLY A 132 6.19 -11.38 -0.31
C GLY A 132 5.83 -10.82 1.07
N ARG A 133 6.80 -10.81 2.00
CA ARG A 133 6.61 -10.20 3.34
C ARG A 133 6.37 -8.68 3.31
N ARG A 134 6.59 -8.03 2.17
CA ARG A 134 6.40 -6.60 1.93
C ARG A 134 5.51 -6.40 0.70
N MET A 135 4.60 -5.44 0.79
CA MET A 135 3.76 -5.04 -0.34
C MET A 135 4.57 -4.12 -1.26
N ASP A 136 5.30 -4.74 -2.18
CA ASP A 136 5.94 -4.00 -3.28
C ASP A 136 4.93 -3.77 -4.40
N VAL A 137 4.96 -2.59 -4.99
CA VAL A 137 4.08 -2.21 -6.11
C VAL A 137 4.94 -1.83 -7.31
N ASP A 138 4.64 -2.46 -8.45
CA ASP A 138 5.16 -2.02 -9.75
C ASP A 138 4.30 -0.82 -10.19
N LEU A 139 4.93 0.34 -10.35
CA LEU A 139 4.29 1.57 -10.79
C LEU A 139 4.73 1.91 -12.21
N VAL A 140 3.76 2.16 -13.07
CA VAL A 140 3.97 2.77 -14.39
C VAL A 140 3.38 4.16 -14.35
N SER A 141 4.17 5.15 -14.74
CA SER A 141 3.71 6.53 -14.93
C SER A 141 3.75 6.86 -16.42
N ILE A 142 2.68 7.43 -16.94
CA ILE A 142 2.63 8.00 -18.29
C ILE A 142 2.30 9.47 -18.12
N GLN A 143 3.16 10.36 -18.61
CA GLN A 143 2.96 11.80 -18.58
C GLN A 143 2.19 12.27 -19.82
N SER A 144 1.58 13.45 -19.72
CA SER A 144 0.79 14.05 -20.82
C SER A 144 1.56 14.29 -22.13
N ASP A 145 2.89 14.35 -22.07
CA ASP A 145 3.79 14.41 -23.24
C ASP A 145 4.10 13.02 -23.85
N GLY A 146 3.55 11.94 -23.28
CA GLY A 146 3.79 10.56 -23.67
C GLY A 146 5.02 9.92 -23.00
N THR A 147 5.77 10.67 -22.20
CA THR A 147 6.94 10.15 -21.48
C THR A 147 6.50 9.10 -20.45
N ARG A 148 7.13 7.93 -20.48
CA ARG A 148 6.84 6.81 -19.59
C ARG A 148 8.00 6.55 -18.63
N SER A 149 7.66 6.23 -17.38
CA SER A 149 8.61 5.65 -16.43
C SER A 149 8.01 4.42 -15.76
N ILE A 150 8.88 3.47 -15.40
CA ILE A 150 8.51 2.25 -14.68
C ILE A 150 9.42 2.15 -13.48
N ARG A 151 8.85 1.91 -12.30
CA ARG A 151 9.61 1.75 -11.06
C ARG A 151 8.90 0.80 -10.12
N SER A 152 9.66 0.19 -9.22
CA SER A 152 9.10 -0.57 -8.10
C SER A 152 9.21 0.25 -6.84
N ILE A 153 8.11 0.38 -6.11
CA ILE A 153 8.03 1.15 -4.86
C ILE A 153 7.61 0.21 -3.73
N SER A 154 8.34 0.28 -2.61
CA SER A 154 7.94 -0.40 -1.38
C SER A 154 6.77 0.34 -0.72
N SER A 155 5.86 -0.40 -0.07
CA SER A 155 4.82 0.17 0.78
C SER A 155 5.34 1.10 1.88
N ASP A 156 6.62 1.01 2.26
CA ASP A 156 7.23 1.88 3.28
C ASP A 156 7.53 3.29 2.73
N ASN A 157 7.54 3.46 1.40
CA ASN A 157 7.82 4.72 0.71
C ASN A 157 6.55 5.44 0.24
N ARG A 158 5.40 5.20 0.91
CA ARG A 158 4.10 5.82 0.59
C ARG A 158 4.13 7.35 0.54
N GLY A 159 5.03 7.99 1.30
CA GLY A 159 5.21 9.43 1.35
C GLY A 159 6.07 10.06 0.24
N GLU A 160 6.45 9.33 -0.81
CA GLU A 160 7.31 9.86 -1.88
C GLU A 160 6.59 10.92 -2.76
N SER A 161 5.33 10.67 -3.15
CA SER A 161 4.51 11.63 -3.88
C SER A 161 3.01 11.40 -3.62
N TYR A 162 2.17 12.43 -3.75
CA TYR A 162 0.74 12.35 -3.42
C TYR A 162 0.00 11.35 -4.33
N PRO A 163 0.26 11.34 -5.64
CA PRO A 163 -0.29 10.34 -6.53
C PRO A 163 0.09 8.91 -6.15
N VAL A 164 1.35 8.68 -5.75
CA VAL A 164 1.81 7.36 -5.29
C VAL A 164 1.08 6.95 -4.02
N HIS A 165 0.95 7.86 -3.05
CA HIS A 165 0.17 7.61 -1.84
C HIS A 165 -1.26 7.16 -2.17
N ARG A 166 -1.95 7.82 -3.11
CA ARG A 166 -3.32 7.50 -3.52
C ARG A 166 -3.43 6.15 -4.22
N VAL A 167 -2.50 5.84 -5.12
CA VAL A 167 -2.41 4.53 -5.79
C VAL A 167 -2.20 3.42 -4.77
N LEU A 168 -1.26 3.60 -3.83
CA LEU A 168 -0.98 2.63 -2.78
C LEU A 168 -2.15 2.51 -1.79
N ALA A 169 -2.85 3.60 -1.50
CA ALA A 169 -4.07 3.56 -0.69
C ALA A 169 -5.17 2.77 -1.40
N ALA A 170 -5.40 2.95 -2.71
CA ALA A 170 -6.41 2.19 -3.44
C ALA A 170 -6.11 0.68 -3.52
N LEU A 171 -4.83 0.29 -3.62
CA LEU A 171 -4.39 -1.11 -3.54
C LEU A 171 -4.40 -1.64 -2.10
N GLY A 172 -4.13 -0.77 -1.13
CA GLY A 172 -4.05 -1.07 0.29
C GLY A 172 -5.41 -1.24 0.95
N ASP A 173 -6.36 -0.32 0.74
CA ASP A 173 -7.69 -0.30 1.39
C ASP A 173 -8.47 -1.58 1.16
N GLU A 174 -8.24 -2.26 0.03
CA GLU A 174 -8.92 -3.52 -0.29
C GLU A 174 -8.11 -4.79 0.02
N SER A 175 -6.82 -4.65 0.36
CA SER A 175 -5.96 -5.71 0.89
C SER A 175 -5.75 -5.64 2.41
N LEU A 176 -6.26 -4.57 3.04
CA LEU A 176 -6.16 -4.26 4.47
C LEU A 176 -7.13 -5.05 5.37
N ASP A 177 -7.97 -5.96 4.84
CA ASP A 177 -8.67 -6.95 5.67
C ASP A 177 -7.69 -7.87 6.45
N VAL A 178 -6.39 -7.87 6.11
CA VAL A 178 -5.35 -8.70 6.76
C VAL A 178 -4.32 -7.90 7.55
N TYR A 179 -4.37 -6.57 7.53
CA TYR A 179 -3.57 -5.76 8.46
C TYR A 179 -4.53 -5.12 9.45
N PRO A 180 -4.56 -5.55 10.73
CA PRO A 180 -5.28 -4.79 11.72
C PRO A 180 -4.64 -3.41 11.70
N PHE A 181 -5.39 -2.43 11.17
CA PHE A 181 -5.27 -1.05 11.56
C PHE A 181 -5.36 -1.10 13.09
N GLN A 182 -4.19 -1.12 13.74
CA GLN A 182 -4.11 -1.39 15.17
C GLN A 182 -4.66 -0.13 15.84
N TYR A 183 -5.98 -0.10 16.05
CA TYR A 183 -6.64 0.76 17.04
C TYR A 183 -5.94 0.62 18.41
N TRP A 184 -5.30 -0.53 18.66
CA TRP A 184 -4.40 -0.80 19.78
C TRP A 184 -3.13 0.07 19.84
N THR A 185 -2.69 0.69 18.73
CA THR A 185 -1.56 1.65 18.73
C THR A 185 -1.99 3.00 19.28
N PHE A 186 -3.27 3.36 19.13
CA PHE A 186 -3.85 4.59 19.67
C PHE A 186 -4.20 4.48 21.15
N LEU A 187 -4.55 3.28 21.63
CA LEU A 187 -4.95 3.05 23.02
C LEU A 187 -3.89 3.49 24.07
N PRO A 188 -2.59 3.15 23.94
CA PRO A 188 -1.59 3.57 24.92
C PRO A 188 -1.33 5.08 24.87
N ILE A 189 -1.44 5.72 23.70
CA ILE A 189 -1.24 7.17 23.53
C ILE A 189 -2.39 7.96 24.16
N LEU A 190 -3.62 7.46 24.06
CA LEU A 190 -4.81 8.06 24.68
C LEU A 190 -4.90 7.82 26.20
N LEU A 191 -4.29 6.74 26.71
CA LEU A 191 -4.30 6.42 28.15
C LEU A 191 -3.10 7.02 28.94
N LEU A 192 -2.07 7.48 28.24
CA LEU A 192 -0.87 8.09 28.83
C LEU A 192 -1.10 9.32 29.72
N PRO A 193 -2.10 10.20 29.50
CA PRO A 193 -2.35 11.32 30.40
C PRO A 193 -3.22 10.97 31.63
N LEU A 194 -3.80 9.75 31.70
CA LEU A 194 -4.79 9.40 32.73
C LEU A 194 -4.32 8.34 33.74
N SER A 195 -3.25 7.61 33.45
CA SER A 195 -2.78 6.53 34.32
C SER A 195 -1.32 6.74 34.69
N GLY A 196 -1.05 6.92 35.99
CA GLY A 196 0.29 7.14 36.53
C GLY A 196 1.34 6.09 36.12
N PRO A 197 2.62 6.29 36.52
CA PRO A 197 3.81 5.63 35.95
C PRO A 197 3.83 4.09 35.97
N TRP A 198 2.94 3.46 36.73
CA TRP A 198 2.87 2.01 36.89
C TRP A 198 2.08 1.28 35.77
N ILE A 199 1.14 1.96 35.10
CA ILE A 199 0.31 1.34 34.06
C ILE A 199 1.03 1.32 32.70
N GLY A 200 1.87 2.33 32.41
CA GLY A 200 2.73 2.33 31.21
C GLY A 200 3.72 1.16 31.17
N LEU A 201 4.16 0.68 32.34
CA LEU A 201 5.04 -0.49 32.47
C LEU A 201 4.26 -1.80 32.23
N GLY A 202 3.03 -1.90 32.75
CA GLY A 202 2.13 -3.04 32.51
C GLY A 202 1.75 -3.19 31.04
N VAL A 203 1.39 -2.10 30.37
CA VAL A 203 1.04 -2.13 28.94
C VAL A 203 2.25 -2.46 28.07
N SER A 204 3.43 -1.94 28.40
CA SER A 204 4.67 -2.27 27.68
C SER A 204 5.04 -3.76 27.81
N ILE A 205 4.89 -4.35 29.00
CA ILE A 205 5.12 -5.78 29.25
C ILE A 205 4.11 -6.65 28.51
N VAL A 206 2.84 -6.26 28.47
CA VAL A 206 1.80 -7.01 27.74
C VAL A 206 2.04 -6.94 26.23
N VAL A 207 2.41 -5.77 25.68
CA VAL A 207 2.71 -5.62 24.24
C VAL A 207 3.98 -6.39 23.85
N LEU A 208 5.02 -6.40 24.69
CA LEU A 208 6.22 -7.21 24.49
C LEU A 208 5.92 -8.71 24.62
N GLY A 209 5.08 -9.13 25.57
CA GLY A 209 4.64 -10.50 25.75
C GLY A 209 3.81 -11.03 24.58
N ILE A 210 2.90 -10.21 24.04
CA ILE A 210 2.10 -10.56 22.86
C ILE A 210 3.00 -10.67 21.60
N LYS A 211 3.99 -9.78 21.43
CA LYS A 211 4.99 -9.90 20.35
C LYS A 211 5.86 -11.15 20.48
N ALA A 212 6.24 -11.53 21.70
CA ALA A 212 7.02 -12.75 21.95
C ALA A 212 6.18 -14.03 21.70
N LEU A 213 4.90 -14.04 22.07
CA LEU A 213 3.98 -15.17 21.85
C LEU A 213 3.61 -15.33 20.36
N THR A 214 3.36 -14.23 19.65
CA THR A 214 3.08 -14.28 18.20
C THR A 214 4.32 -14.61 17.37
N GLY A 215 5.51 -14.17 17.81
CA GLY A 215 6.79 -14.54 17.18
C GLY A 215 7.20 -16.01 17.40
N THR A 216 6.80 -16.64 18.51
CA THR A 216 7.12 -18.05 18.82
C THR A 216 6.11 -19.03 18.23
N TRP A 217 4.83 -18.67 18.12
CA TRP A 217 3.82 -19.49 17.44
C TRP A 217 4.13 -19.68 15.95
N TYR A 218 4.70 -18.67 15.27
CA TYR A 218 5.03 -18.75 13.84
C TYR A 218 6.29 -19.59 13.54
N ARG A 219 7.08 -19.98 14.56
CA ARG A 219 8.25 -20.84 14.40
C ARG A 219 7.92 -22.34 14.51
N ARG A 220 6.73 -22.70 15.00
CA ARG A 220 6.33 -24.10 15.28
C ARG A 220 5.44 -24.75 14.21
N SER A 221 4.96 -24.00 13.21
CA SER A 221 3.97 -24.47 12.23
C SER A 221 4.49 -24.60 10.79
N ARG A 222 5.81 -24.79 10.60
CA ARG A 222 6.34 -25.27 9.30
C ARG A 222 6.30 -26.80 9.27
N PRO A 223 5.55 -27.43 8.36
CA PRO A 223 5.85 -28.81 7.97
C PRO A 223 7.17 -28.83 7.22
N GLN A 224 7.97 -29.88 7.46
CA GLN A 224 9.12 -30.24 6.63
C GLN A 224 8.64 -30.74 5.26
#